data_AF-A0A1V5Q7Z0-F1
#
_entry.id   AF-A0A1V5Q7Z0-F1
#
_cell.length_a   1.000
_cell.length_b   1.000
_cell.length_c   1.000
_cell.angle_alpha   90.00
_cell.angle_beta   90.00
_cell.angle_gamma   90.00
#
_symmetry.space_group_name_H-M   'P 1'
#
loop_
_entity.id
_entity.type
_entity.pdbx_description
1 polymer ?
#
loop_
_entity_poly.entity_id
_entity_poly.type
_entity_poly.pdbx_seq_one_letter_code
_entity_poly.pdbx_strand_id
1 'polypeptide(L)'
;MGTDRWFCIVTTNGSARNMLRKLLYVTACLAMAVAMAGCDGSDDGGGSIGSRGEGGGFLWKPKGEHSGRLVVLLPSQYRNKVGSVHVANSGGDVLEVGVFTGNANGNRPHYRFTQGGASYGNDLYAVADLSSGDTVHWPIPRGGSRTEY
;
A
#
# COMPACT_ATOMS: atom_id res chain seq x y z
N MET A 1 -44.15 22.35 7.52
CA MET A 1 -43.46 22.21 8.81
C MET A 1 -43.74 20.78 9.27
N GLY A 2 -42.86 19.78 9.23
CA GLY A 2 -41.42 19.73 9.41
C GLY A 2 -41.16 18.58 10.40
N THR A 3 -40.32 17.61 10.01
CA THR A 3 -39.40 16.79 10.86
C THR A 3 -40.02 15.88 11.95
N ASP A 4 -39.57 14.67 12.32
CA ASP A 4 -38.48 13.78 11.93
C ASP A 4 -38.68 12.43 12.67
N ARG A 5 -38.22 11.36 12.02
CA ARG A 5 -37.59 10.09 12.46
C ARG A 5 -37.64 9.70 13.95
N TRP A 6 -37.77 8.39 14.25
CA TRP A 6 -36.86 7.58 15.10
C TRP A 6 -37.24 6.08 15.03
N PHE A 7 -36.43 5.27 14.35
CA PHE A 7 -36.47 3.80 14.41
C PHE A 7 -35.38 3.33 15.39
N CYS A 8 -35.77 2.66 16.48
CA CYS A 8 -34.84 2.08 17.45
C CYS A 8 -34.43 0.67 16.99
N ILE A 9 -33.13 0.39 16.90
CA ILE A 9 -32.57 -0.95 16.75
C ILE A 9 -32.29 -1.55 18.13
N VAL A 10 -32.81 -2.76 18.34
CA VAL A 10 -32.68 -3.59 19.53
C VAL A 10 -31.27 -4.19 19.64
N THR A 11 -30.70 -4.10 20.85
CA THR A 11 -29.49 -4.82 21.31
C THR A 11 -29.82 -6.28 21.66
N THR A 12 -28.98 -7.23 21.24
CA THR A 12 -28.88 -8.54 21.90
C THR A 12 -27.44 -8.89 22.26
N ASN A 13 -27.28 -9.27 23.53
CA ASN A 13 -26.08 -9.72 24.24
C ASN A 13 -25.52 -11.07 23.74
N GLY A 14 -24.21 -11.30 23.90
CA GLY A 14 -23.61 -12.60 23.65
C GLY A 14 -22.13 -12.76 24.03
N SER A 15 -21.89 -13.04 25.32
CA SER A 15 -20.85 -13.94 25.86
C SER A 15 -19.35 -13.69 25.57
N ALA A 16 -18.70 -13.04 26.53
CA ALA A 16 -17.27 -12.94 26.67
C ALA A 16 -16.60 -14.24 27.17
N ARG A 17 -15.28 -14.32 26.89
CA ARG A 17 -14.22 -15.09 27.58
C ARG A 17 -13.73 -16.35 26.86
N ASN A 18 -12.73 -16.17 25.97
CA ASN A 18 -11.45 -16.94 25.94
C ASN A 18 -10.67 -16.93 24.61
N MET A 19 -11.00 -16.07 23.65
CA MET A 19 -10.19 -15.92 22.42
C MET A 19 -9.60 -14.51 22.23
N LEU A 20 -9.42 -13.76 23.32
CA LEU A 20 -9.15 -12.32 23.29
C LEU A 20 -7.67 -11.90 23.23
N ARG A 21 -6.78 -12.73 22.65
CA ARG A 21 -5.36 -12.31 22.46
C ARG A 21 -4.73 -12.66 21.11
N LYS A 22 -5.43 -13.34 20.21
CA LYS A 22 -4.88 -13.65 18.87
C LYS A 22 -5.69 -13.06 17.71
N LEU A 23 -6.78 -12.35 18.01
CA LEU A 23 -7.64 -11.72 17.02
C LEU A 23 -7.67 -10.18 17.18
N LEU A 24 -6.54 -9.58 17.54
CA LEU A 24 -6.38 -8.12 17.60
C LEU A 24 -5.61 -7.55 16.42
N TYR A 25 -5.18 -8.39 15.47
CA TYR A 25 -4.43 -7.93 14.28
C TYR A 25 -5.22 -7.90 12.97
N VAL A 26 -6.44 -8.45 12.93
CA VAL A 26 -7.18 -8.61 11.65
C VAL A 26 -8.43 -7.72 11.57
N THR A 27 -8.85 -7.07 12.65
CA THR A 27 -10.11 -6.31 12.69
C THR A 27 -9.94 -4.79 12.85
N ALA A 28 -8.76 -4.25 12.51
CA ALA A 28 -8.53 -2.80 12.45
C ALA A 28 -8.49 -2.26 11.01
N CYS A 29 -8.83 -3.07 10.00
CA CYS A 29 -8.93 -2.63 8.60
C CYS A 29 -10.34 -2.14 8.20
N LEU A 30 -11.32 -2.09 9.12
CA LEU A 30 -12.70 -1.77 8.77
C LEU A 30 -13.25 -0.64 9.63
N ALA A 31 -12.88 0.59 9.28
CA ALA A 31 -13.63 1.86 9.44
C ALA A 31 -12.70 3.02 9.82
N MET A 32 -12.07 3.62 8.82
CA MET A 32 -11.69 5.02 8.89
C MET A 32 -11.95 5.68 7.54
N ALA A 33 -13.24 5.82 7.21
CA ALA A 33 -13.68 6.80 6.24
C ALA A 33 -14.19 8.00 7.04
N VAL A 34 -13.55 9.16 6.90
CA VAL A 34 -14.18 10.50 6.84
C VAL A 34 -13.11 11.58 6.56
N ALA A 35 -13.33 12.26 5.43
CA ALA A 35 -13.01 13.64 5.07
C ALA A 35 -11.56 14.15 5.14
N MET A 36 -10.89 14.17 3.98
CA MET A 36 -9.98 15.25 3.61
C MET A 36 -10.45 15.82 2.26
N ALA A 37 -10.86 17.09 2.29
CA ALA A 37 -11.18 17.86 1.10
C ALA A 37 -9.88 18.44 0.51
N GLY A 38 -9.69 18.27 -0.80
CA GLY A 38 -8.77 19.09 -1.60
C GLY A 38 -7.64 18.30 -2.29
N CYS A 39 -7.89 17.76 -3.47
CA CYS A 39 -7.57 18.40 -4.76
C CYS A 39 -8.20 17.57 -5.90
N ASP A 40 -8.71 18.28 -6.90
CA ASP A 40 -9.23 17.75 -8.16
C ASP A 40 -8.17 16.86 -8.83
N GLY A 41 -8.51 15.60 -9.06
CA GLY A 41 -7.60 14.59 -9.56
C GLY A 41 -8.34 13.32 -9.95
N SER A 42 -9.24 13.46 -10.93
CA SER A 42 -9.79 12.43 -11.82
C SER A 42 -10.03 11.03 -11.24
N ASP A 43 -11.30 10.77 -10.93
CA ASP A 43 -11.85 9.44 -10.74
C ASP A 43 -11.72 8.57 -12.01
N ASP A 44 -10.85 7.56 -11.98
CA ASP A 44 -11.01 6.34 -12.78
C ASP A 44 -11.39 5.20 -11.82
N GLY A 45 -12.66 4.79 -11.88
CA GLY A 45 -13.31 3.85 -10.97
C GLY A 45 -12.85 2.39 -11.09
N GLY A 46 -11.62 2.11 -10.68
CA GLY A 46 -11.15 0.78 -10.26
C GLY A 46 -10.42 0.96 -8.92
N GLY A 47 -10.73 0.13 -7.91
CA GLY A 47 -10.29 0.28 -6.52
C GLY A 47 -9.02 1.12 -6.34
N SER A 48 -9.19 2.37 -5.90
CA SER A 48 -8.12 3.38 -5.98
C SER A 48 -6.91 2.95 -5.13
N ILE A 49 -5.83 2.58 -5.81
CA ILE A 49 -4.54 2.17 -5.22
C ILE A 49 -3.78 3.39 -4.62
N GLY A 50 -4.40 4.58 -4.59
CA GLY A 50 -3.82 5.83 -4.08
C GLY A 50 -3.30 6.75 -5.19
N SER A 51 -2.68 7.86 -4.83
CA SER A 51 -2.15 8.84 -5.79
C SER A 51 -0.93 8.29 -6.53
N ARG A 52 -0.70 8.70 -7.79
CA ARG A 52 0.52 8.31 -8.50
C ARG A 52 1.74 8.97 -7.84
N GLY A 53 2.70 8.15 -7.42
CA GLY A 53 3.94 8.61 -6.85
C GLY A 53 4.81 9.33 -7.88
N GLU A 54 5.59 10.31 -7.42
CA GLU A 54 6.45 11.09 -8.30
C GLU A 54 7.62 10.26 -8.85
N GLY A 55 8.05 10.58 -10.07
CA GLY A 55 9.22 10.01 -10.75
C GLY A 55 10.56 10.58 -10.28
N GLY A 56 10.70 10.91 -9.00
CA GLY A 56 11.90 11.54 -8.44
C GLY A 56 13.07 10.57 -8.23
N GLY A 57 13.19 9.52 -9.04
CA GLY A 57 14.09 8.40 -8.77
C GLY A 57 13.38 7.30 -8.00
N PHE A 58 12.23 6.85 -8.50
CA PHE A 58 11.71 5.54 -8.15
C PHE A 58 12.46 4.49 -8.97
N LEU A 59 12.85 3.37 -8.36
CA LEU A 59 13.50 2.28 -9.08
C LEU A 59 12.95 0.92 -8.65
N TRP A 60 12.40 0.21 -9.62
CA TRP A 60 12.08 -1.20 -9.57
C TRP A 60 13.22 -2.02 -10.16
N LYS A 61 13.94 -2.76 -9.31
CA LYS A 61 14.99 -3.69 -9.73
C LYS A 61 14.46 -5.13 -9.64
N PRO A 62 14.01 -5.73 -10.75
CA PRO A 62 13.31 -7.02 -10.75
C PRO A 62 14.19 -8.18 -10.29
N LYS A 63 15.50 -8.07 -10.50
CA LYS A 63 16.51 -9.03 -10.09
C LYS A 63 17.66 -8.28 -9.42
N GLY A 64 17.77 -8.40 -8.10
CA GLY A 64 18.92 -7.94 -7.35
C GLY A 64 20.17 -8.70 -7.80
N GLU A 65 21.27 -7.97 -8.04
CA GLU A 65 22.56 -8.48 -8.58
C GLU A 65 23.06 -9.74 -7.86
N HIS A 66 22.78 -9.84 -6.55
CA HIS A 66 23.38 -10.83 -5.66
C HIS A 66 22.38 -11.86 -5.12
N SER A 67 21.10 -11.52 -5.09
CA SER A 67 20.06 -12.35 -4.45
C SER A 67 19.03 -12.88 -5.43
N GLY A 68 18.96 -12.33 -6.64
CA GLY A 68 17.89 -12.65 -7.58
C GLY A 68 16.51 -12.12 -7.19
N ARG A 69 16.42 -11.33 -6.11
CA ARG A 69 15.17 -10.84 -5.51
C ARG A 69 14.82 -9.44 -5.96
N LEU A 70 13.54 -9.09 -5.92
CA LEU A 70 13.07 -7.74 -6.20
C LEU A 70 13.59 -6.76 -5.13
N VAL A 71 14.10 -5.63 -5.60
CA VAL A 71 14.46 -4.50 -4.76
C VAL A 71 13.75 -3.26 -5.30
N VAL A 72 12.98 -2.61 -4.43
CA VAL A 72 12.31 -1.34 -4.72
C VAL A 72 13.03 -0.23 -3.97
N LEU A 73 13.43 0.81 -4.69
CA LEU A 73 14.05 1.99 -4.13
C LEU A 73 13.11 3.17 -4.32
N LEU A 74 12.65 3.73 -3.21
CA LEU A 74 11.79 4.91 -3.26
C LEU A 74 12.62 6.19 -3.44
N PRO A 75 12.01 7.25 -3.98
CA PRO A 75 12.59 8.60 -3.96
C PRO A 75 12.91 9.05 -2.53
N SER A 76 13.97 9.85 -2.36
CA SER A 76 14.44 10.29 -1.03
C SER A 76 13.44 11.16 -0.28
N GLN A 77 12.50 11.82 -0.97
CA GLN A 77 11.44 12.63 -0.38
C GLN A 77 10.44 11.85 0.49
N TYR A 78 10.34 10.54 0.28
CA TYR A 78 9.51 9.63 1.06
C TYR A 78 10.24 9.02 2.26
N ARG A 79 11.50 9.40 2.48
CA ARG A 79 12.28 8.97 3.64
C ARG A 79 11.54 9.33 4.94
N ASN A 80 11.47 8.37 5.86
CA ASN A 80 10.82 8.49 7.17
C ASN A 80 9.31 8.82 7.11
N LYS A 81 8.72 8.86 5.91
CA LYS A 81 7.29 9.08 5.69
C LYS A 81 6.55 7.81 5.31
N VAL A 82 7.27 6.74 4.96
CA VAL A 82 6.70 5.47 4.50
C VAL A 82 6.64 4.50 5.67
N GLY A 83 5.45 3.98 5.94
CA GLY A 83 5.21 2.90 6.89
C GLY A 83 5.48 1.53 6.29
N SER A 84 4.96 1.28 5.09
CA SER A 84 5.14 0.02 4.35
C SER A 84 5.20 0.22 2.85
N VAL A 85 5.80 -0.73 2.15
CA VAL A 85 5.75 -0.83 0.69
C VAL A 85 5.29 -2.22 0.32
N HIS A 86 4.35 -2.33 -0.60
CA HIS A 86 3.82 -3.61 -1.04
C HIS A 86 3.66 -3.63 -2.57
N VAL A 87 3.64 -4.82 -3.14
CA VAL A 87 3.32 -5.04 -4.55
C VAL A 87 1.85 -5.42 -4.63
N ALA A 88 1.09 -4.75 -5.48
CA ALA A 88 -0.29 -5.06 -5.79
C ALA A 88 -0.44 -5.51 -7.25
N ASN A 89 -1.44 -6.35 -7.53
CA ASN A 89 -1.83 -6.71 -8.89
C ASN A 89 -2.70 -5.60 -9.52
N SER A 90 -3.11 -5.80 -10.79
CA SER A 90 -3.98 -4.86 -11.49
C SER A 90 -5.37 -4.66 -10.85
N GLY A 91 -5.81 -5.60 -10.01
CA GLY A 91 -7.04 -5.53 -9.24
C GLY A 91 -6.90 -4.83 -7.88
N GLY A 92 -5.68 -4.43 -7.49
CA GLY A 92 -5.39 -3.83 -6.18
C GLY A 92 -5.16 -4.84 -5.05
N ASP A 93 -5.12 -6.14 -5.33
CA ASP A 93 -4.81 -7.14 -4.31
C ASP A 93 -3.33 -7.11 -3.96
N VAL A 94 -3.03 -7.10 -2.66
CA VAL A 94 -1.65 -7.15 -2.15
C VAL A 94 -1.06 -8.54 -2.39
N LEU A 95 -0.01 -8.60 -3.21
CA LEU A 95 0.74 -9.83 -3.50
C LEU A 95 1.81 -10.09 -2.44
N GLU A 96 2.60 -9.07 -2.08
CA GLU A 96 3.66 -9.18 -1.09
C GLU A 96 4.00 -7.83 -0.47
N VAL A 97 4.29 -7.81 0.83
CA VAL A 97 4.80 -6.63 1.54
C VAL A 97 6.32 -6.70 1.62
N GLY A 98 6.98 -5.64 1.16
CA GLY A 98 8.42 -5.50 1.16
C GLY A 98 8.97 -5.21 2.55
N VAL A 99 10.13 -5.78 2.84
CA VAL A 99 10.86 -5.55 4.09
C VAL A 99 11.80 -4.36 3.90
N PHE A 100 11.67 -3.36 4.77
CA PHE A 100 12.61 -2.24 4.81
C PHE A 100 13.99 -2.72 5.25
N THR A 101 15.02 -2.42 4.47
CA THR A 101 16.40 -2.88 4.71
C THR A 101 17.37 -1.75 5.01
N GLY A 102 16.90 -0.51 5.03
CA GLY A 102 17.71 0.67 5.28
C GLY A 102 17.66 1.67 4.13
N ASN A 103 18.52 2.68 4.22
CA ASN A 103 18.63 3.74 3.22
C ASN A 103 19.97 3.60 2.50
N ALA A 104 19.96 3.61 1.16
CA ALA A 104 21.20 3.58 0.37
C ALA A 104 21.16 4.58 -0.80
N ASN A 105 22.31 4.79 -1.45
CA ASN A 105 22.48 5.60 -2.67
C ASN A 105 21.76 6.96 -2.64
N GLY A 106 22.18 7.83 -1.71
CA GLY A 106 21.59 9.17 -1.57
C GLY A 106 20.36 9.22 -0.68
N ASN A 107 20.35 8.42 0.41
CA ASN A 107 19.29 8.39 1.42
C ASN A 107 17.92 7.88 0.91
N ARG A 108 17.93 7.03 -0.11
CA ARG A 108 16.71 6.42 -0.67
C ARG A 108 16.29 5.19 0.13
N PRO A 109 15.03 5.09 0.57
CA PRO A 109 14.52 3.91 1.26
C PRO A 109 14.61 2.66 0.38
N HIS A 110 15.18 1.58 0.90
CA HIS A 110 15.30 0.29 0.22
C HIS A 110 14.35 -0.75 0.80
N TYR A 111 13.50 -1.29 -0.06
CA TYR A 111 12.59 -2.40 0.27
C TYR A 111 13.00 -3.63 -0.51
N ARG A 112 13.19 -4.74 0.21
CA ARG A 112 13.50 -6.03 -0.39
C ARG A 112 12.32 -6.96 -0.25
N PHE A 113 12.11 -7.74 -1.29
CA PHE A 113 11.09 -8.75 -1.34
C PHE A 113 11.74 -10.14 -1.34
N THR A 114 10.95 -11.16 -1.06
CA THR A 114 11.38 -12.55 -1.04
C THR A 114 11.47 -13.12 -2.45
N GLN A 115 10.55 -12.71 -3.34
CA GLN A 115 10.51 -13.15 -4.74
C GLN A 115 11.19 -12.16 -5.68
N GLY A 116 11.54 -12.63 -6.88
CA GLY A 116 11.98 -11.79 -7.98
C GLY A 116 10.80 -11.07 -8.62
N GLY A 117 11.06 -9.91 -9.25
CA GLY A 117 10.02 -9.10 -9.87
C GLY A 117 9.23 -9.87 -10.94
N ALA A 118 9.90 -10.77 -11.67
CA ALA A 118 9.27 -11.61 -12.69
C ALA A 118 8.24 -12.62 -12.12
N SER A 119 8.39 -13.02 -10.85
CA SER A 119 7.48 -13.98 -10.21
C SER A 119 6.09 -13.41 -9.95
N TYR A 120 5.97 -12.08 -9.85
CA TYR A 120 4.68 -11.41 -9.65
C TYR A 120 3.88 -11.23 -10.95
N GLY A 121 4.50 -11.36 -12.12
CA GLY A 121 3.83 -11.20 -13.42
C GLY A 121 3.95 -9.80 -14.01
N ASN A 122 2.87 -9.33 -14.64
CA ASN A 122 2.78 -8.06 -15.39
C ASN A 122 1.61 -7.21 -14.86
N ASP A 123 1.56 -5.95 -15.28
CA ASP A 123 0.50 -5.01 -14.90
C ASP A 123 0.34 -4.90 -13.37
N LEU A 124 1.47 -4.66 -12.71
CA LEU A 124 1.59 -4.57 -11.26
C LEU A 124 1.62 -3.13 -10.81
N TYR A 125 1.42 -2.91 -9.52
CA TYR A 125 1.64 -1.63 -8.87
C TYR A 125 2.59 -1.80 -7.70
N ALA A 126 3.62 -0.96 -7.64
CA ALA A 126 4.40 -0.79 -6.42
C ALA A 126 3.73 0.29 -5.60
N VAL A 127 3.30 -0.02 -4.39
CA VAL A 127 2.48 0.85 -3.54
C VAL A 127 3.24 1.13 -2.25
N ALA A 128 3.33 2.40 -1.86
CA ALA A 128 3.90 2.81 -0.59
C ALA A 128 2.82 3.46 0.27
N ASP A 129 2.60 2.87 1.44
CA ASP A 129 1.70 3.39 2.45
C ASP A 129 2.48 4.38 3.31
N LEU A 130 2.06 5.63 3.30
CA LEU A 130 2.67 6.68 4.09
C LEU A 130 2.15 6.63 5.53
N SER A 131 3.01 6.98 6.47
CA SER A 131 2.68 7.06 7.90
C SER A 131 1.60 8.10 8.21
N SER A 132 1.30 9.01 7.27
CA SER A 132 0.16 9.95 7.34
C SER A 132 -1.19 9.29 7.09
N GLY A 133 -1.22 8.07 6.53
CA GLY A 133 -2.42 7.39 6.05
C GLY A 133 -2.67 7.56 4.55
N ASP A 134 -1.83 8.33 3.86
CA ASP A 134 -1.89 8.47 2.40
C ASP A 134 -1.21 7.29 1.70
N THR A 135 -1.61 7.00 0.47
CA THR A 135 -1.00 5.93 -0.33
C THR A 135 -0.50 6.49 -1.66
N VAL A 136 0.72 6.11 -2.04
CA VAL A 136 1.31 6.46 -3.34
C VAL A 136 1.69 5.22 -4.13
N HIS A 137 1.48 5.23 -5.44
CA HIS A 137 1.76 4.07 -6.27
C HIS A 137 2.53 4.37 -7.55
N TRP A 138 3.24 3.37 -8.06
CA TRP A 138 3.91 3.41 -9.35
C TRP A 138 3.48 2.21 -10.20
N PRO A 139 3.00 2.43 -11.44
CA PRO A 139 2.64 1.34 -12.33
C PRO A 139 3.90 0.59 -12.78
N ILE A 140 3.84 -0.74 -12.83
CA ILE A 140 4.93 -1.61 -13.24
C ILE A 140 4.38 -2.52 -14.35
N PRO A 141 4.51 -2.12 -15.62
CA PRO A 141 3.93 -2.88 -16.74
C PRO A 141 4.48 -4.30 -16.84
N ARG A 142 5.74 -4.51 -16.47
CA ARG A 142 6.40 -5.83 -16.48
C ARG A 142 7.22 -6.02 -15.23
N GLY A 143 6.76 -6.90 -14.33
CA GLY A 143 7.48 -7.20 -13.08
C GLY A 143 8.88 -7.74 -13.32
N GLY A 144 9.11 -8.45 -14.43
CA GLY A 144 10.43 -8.97 -14.81
C GLY A 144 11.39 -7.94 -15.45
N SER A 145 10.93 -6.73 -15.73
CA SER A 145 11.74 -5.68 -16.35
C SER A 145 12.10 -4.60 -15.33
N ARG A 146 13.22 -3.93 -15.55
CA ARG A 146 13.62 -2.77 -14.75
C ARG A 146 12.69 -1.60 -15.10
N THR A 147 12.14 -0.94 -14.09
CA THR A 147 11.27 0.23 -14.27
C THR A 147 11.78 1.37 -13.41
N GLU A 148 11.87 2.55 -14.00
CA GLU A 148 12.30 3.77 -13.35
C GLU A 148 11.31 4.87 -13.68
N TYR A 149 10.99 5.67 -12.67
CA TYR A 149 10.26 6.91 -12.84
C TYR A 149 11.11 8.05 -12.35
#